data_AF-A0A9Q9RZ61-F1
#
_entry.id   AF-A0A9Q9RZ61-F1
#
_cell.length_a   1.000
_cell.length_b   1.000
_cell.length_c   1.000
_cell.angle_alpha   90.00
_cell.angle_beta   90.00
_cell.angle_gamma   90.00
#
_symmetry.space_group_name_H-M   'P 1'
#
loop_
_entity.id
_entity.type
_entity.pdbx_description
1 polymer ?
#
loop_
_entity_poly.entity_id
_entity_poly.type
_entity_poly.pdbx_seq_one_letter_code
_entity_poly.pdbx_strand_id
1 'polypeptide(L)'
;MRLALLFSLIGSAKASGDYFEPFPTCADCLPVSVHDAPGIGFSLSLTSGTSAVHFYNGTVENIASIPANPEYAALMKRLANSPPPPPLSRWEKLRRFFNKKIGRPATPDVGIIAAMLVSLRDVTSAAVTSPLDRVAVSHSRIQGLAEPDLWDALEHARIRPWVAAGLPRPKVVLPLPAAGGYPSQLLESYAVLAGHGKGLCEHYKNIWQCEEEQDNVPLETTLVVGITPTDLRGDIIRTWSAFTDLQPRRGDRTFVDFELGLSTAEDKPDFWARVIQRLQGFCGTVPKGFRLDTILLTGENATHPAFLQALRSALIGNGYLQSASDSGEKISFVHEGGAVIDPVFASARGAAQYARWRQEAPVGCEEQDRCEEERRRQGKHVELR
;
A
#
# COMPACT_ATOMS: atom_id res chain seq x y z
N MET A 1 -47.61 -4.97 -52.92
CA MET A 1 -46.76 -6.18 -53.03
C MET A 1 -45.46 -5.94 -52.27
N ARG A 2 -45.22 -6.75 -51.23
CA ARG A 2 -43.92 -7.11 -50.62
C ARG A 2 -43.15 -5.99 -49.91
N LEU A 3 -43.57 -5.59 -48.70
CA LEU A 3 -43.06 -6.13 -47.42
C LEU A 3 -42.72 -7.64 -47.41
N ALA A 4 -41.44 -7.97 -47.40
CA ALA A 4 -40.86 -9.17 -46.76
C ALA A 4 -39.35 -9.19 -47.02
N LEU A 5 -38.58 -9.65 -46.03
CA LEU A 5 -37.14 -9.98 -46.07
C LEU A 5 -36.16 -8.84 -45.78
N LEU A 6 -36.11 -8.38 -44.52
CA LEU A 6 -34.88 -7.88 -43.89
C LEU A 6 -34.91 -8.07 -42.34
N PHE A 7 -35.49 -9.19 -41.88
CA PHE A 7 -35.41 -9.63 -40.49
C PHE A 7 -35.05 -11.12 -40.45
N SER A 8 -33.78 -11.42 -40.70
CA SER A 8 -33.14 -12.65 -40.19
C SER A 8 -31.64 -12.48 -40.31
N LEU A 9 -31.00 -11.99 -39.25
CA LEU A 9 -29.60 -12.21 -38.87
C LEU A 9 -29.29 -11.40 -37.59
N ILE A 10 -30.17 -11.53 -36.59
CA ILE A 10 -29.74 -11.37 -35.20
C ILE A 10 -29.56 -12.80 -34.72
N GLY A 11 -28.44 -13.40 -35.13
CA GLY A 11 -27.96 -14.61 -34.49
C GLY A 11 -27.63 -14.22 -33.06
N SER A 12 -28.36 -14.81 -32.11
CA SER A 12 -27.99 -14.83 -30.71
C SER A 12 -26.56 -15.36 -30.58
N ALA A 13 -25.59 -14.45 -30.52
CA ALA A 13 -24.29 -14.75 -29.97
C ALA A 13 -24.54 -15.06 -28.48
N LYS A 14 -24.80 -16.33 -28.19
CA LYS A 14 -24.45 -16.89 -26.89
C LYS A 14 -23.03 -16.40 -26.60
N ALA A 15 -22.87 -15.68 -25.50
CA ALA A 15 -21.56 -15.42 -24.92
C ALA A 15 -20.94 -16.79 -24.63
N SER A 16 -20.17 -17.31 -25.59
CA SER A 16 -19.24 -18.39 -25.34
C SER A 16 -18.17 -17.79 -24.44
N GLY A 17 -18.03 -18.34 -23.24
CA GLY A 17 -16.75 -18.33 -22.54
C GLY A 17 -15.65 -18.83 -23.49
N ASP A 18 -14.41 -18.44 -23.21
CA ASP A 18 -13.17 -18.75 -23.96
C ASP A 18 -12.58 -17.59 -24.77
N TYR A 19 -12.51 -16.39 -24.19
CA TYR A 19 -11.50 -15.39 -24.57
C TYR A 19 -10.85 -14.77 -23.33
N PHE A 20 -10.18 -15.61 -22.53
CA PHE A 20 -9.02 -15.15 -21.77
C PHE A 20 -7.79 -15.52 -22.58
N GLU A 21 -7.13 -14.53 -23.20
CA GLU A 21 -5.75 -14.75 -23.62
C GLU A 21 -4.96 -15.14 -22.36
N PRO A 22 -4.19 -16.25 -22.39
CA PRO A 22 -3.42 -16.68 -21.23
C PRO A 22 -2.49 -15.54 -20.79
N PHE A 23 -2.30 -15.38 -19.48
CA PHE A 23 -1.38 -14.37 -18.96
C PHE A 23 -0.02 -14.53 -19.67
N PRO A 24 0.60 -13.44 -20.14
CA PRO A 24 1.81 -13.53 -20.95
C PRO A 24 2.91 -14.24 -20.17
N THR A 25 3.59 -15.19 -20.83
CA THR A 25 4.75 -15.86 -20.23
C THR A 25 5.98 -14.96 -20.30
N CYS A 26 6.79 -14.94 -19.24
CA CYS A 26 8.02 -14.15 -19.22
C CYS A 26 9.02 -14.65 -20.28
N ALA A 27 9.61 -13.72 -21.02
CA ALA A 27 10.67 -14.02 -21.98
C ALA A 27 11.91 -14.60 -21.27
N ASP A 28 12.29 -13.98 -20.15
CA ASP A 28 13.44 -14.32 -19.33
C ASP A 28 13.00 -14.67 -17.91
N CYS A 29 13.77 -15.54 -17.26
CA CYS A 29 13.59 -15.90 -15.86
C CYS A 29 14.31 -14.89 -14.94
N LEU A 30 13.71 -14.55 -13.82
CA LEU A 30 14.34 -13.79 -12.75
C LEU A 30 15.56 -14.55 -12.22
N PRO A 31 16.72 -13.88 -12.10
CA PRO A 31 17.93 -14.52 -11.62
C PRO A 31 17.78 -14.92 -10.15
N VAL A 32 18.52 -15.96 -9.72
CA VAL A 32 18.55 -16.43 -8.33
C VAL A 32 18.84 -15.28 -7.34
N SER A 33 19.72 -14.34 -7.72
CA SER A 33 20.05 -13.19 -6.88
C SER A 33 18.89 -12.23 -6.61
N VAL A 34 17.87 -12.18 -7.48
CA VAL A 34 16.65 -11.38 -7.26
C VAL A 34 15.59 -12.21 -6.57
N HIS A 35 15.44 -13.47 -7.00
CA HIS A 35 14.47 -14.39 -6.44
C HIS A 35 14.75 -14.70 -4.96
N ASP A 36 16.01 -14.91 -4.57
CA ASP A 36 16.35 -15.28 -3.18
C ASP A 36 16.68 -14.06 -2.32
N ALA A 37 16.84 -12.87 -2.93
CA ALA A 37 17.07 -11.63 -2.19
C ALA A 37 15.86 -11.28 -1.32
N PRO A 38 16.06 -10.72 -0.11
CA PRO A 38 14.96 -10.29 0.75
C PRO A 38 14.10 -9.21 0.09
N GLY A 39 12.80 -9.24 0.40
CA GLY A 39 11.84 -8.19 0.03
C GLY A 39 11.96 -7.01 0.98
N ILE A 40 12.24 -5.82 0.45
CA ILE A 40 12.48 -4.62 1.25
C ILE A 40 11.29 -3.67 1.13
N GLY A 41 10.70 -3.33 2.28
CA GLY A 41 9.57 -2.43 2.39
C GLY A 41 9.91 -1.19 3.19
N PHE A 42 9.64 -0.01 2.62
CA PHE A 42 9.68 1.26 3.33
C PHE A 42 8.26 1.81 3.50
N SER A 43 8.02 2.48 4.62
CA SER A 43 6.78 3.22 4.86
C SER A 43 7.11 4.65 5.22
N LEU A 44 6.54 5.59 4.48
CA LEU A 44 6.62 7.03 4.74
C LEU A 44 5.35 7.48 5.46
N SER A 45 5.44 7.66 6.78
CA SER A 45 4.37 8.27 7.57
C SER A 45 4.55 9.79 7.63
N LEU A 46 3.64 10.49 8.30
CA LEU A 46 3.74 11.93 8.55
C LEU A 46 4.87 12.30 9.52
N THR A 47 5.21 11.39 10.44
CA THR A 47 6.11 11.62 11.59
C THR A 47 7.38 10.80 11.56
N SER A 48 7.46 9.80 10.69
CA SER A 48 8.55 8.85 10.66
C SER A 48 8.65 8.13 9.31
N GLY A 49 9.85 7.65 8.99
CA GLY A 49 10.07 6.62 7.99
C GLY A 49 10.33 5.30 8.69
N THR A 50 9.70 4.21 8.27
CA THR A 50 9.98 2.87 8.81
C THR A 50 10.41 1.91 7.71
N SER A 51 11.26 0.94 8.07
CA SER A 51 11.72 -0.10 7.16
C SER A 51 11.53 -1.49 7.75
N ALA A 52 11.12 -2.42 6.91
CA ALA A 52 10.98 -3.83 7.24
C ALA A 52 11.52 -4.69 6.09
N VAL A 53 11.93 -5.90 6.43
CA VAL A 53 12.51 -6.86 5.50
C VAL A 53 11.76 -8.18 5.60
N HIS A 54 11.34 -8.72 4.46
CA HIS A 54 10.73 -10.03 4.34
C HIS A 54 11.73 -10.99 3.68
N PHE A 55 12.31 -11.89 4.47
CA PHE A 55 13.27 -12.88 3.99
C PHE A 55 12.57 -13.97 3.17
N TYR A 56 13.35 -14.64 2.30
CA TYR A 56 12.85 -15.74 1.48
C TYR A 56 12.31 -16.92 2.32
N ASN A 57 12.82 -17.11 3.53
CA ASN A 57 12.35 -18.15 4.47
C ASN A 57 10.99 -17.84 5.12
N GLY A 58 10.32 -16.74 4.76
CA GLY A 58 9.04 -16.31 5.34
C GLY A 58 9.16 -15.44 6.60
N THR A 59 10.37 -15.20 7.10
CA THR A 59 10.57 -14.35 8.30
C THR A 59 10.48 -12.88 7.92
N VAL A 60 9.77 -12.10 8.75
CA VAL A 60 9.66 -10.65 8.59
C VAL A 60 10.30 -9.94 9.77
N GLU A 61 11.33 -9.13 9.49
CA GLU A 61 12.07 -8.37 10.50
C GLU A 61 11.83 -6.86 10.35
N ASN A 62 11.70 -6.20 11.50
CA ASN A 62 11.62 -4.75 11.60
C ASN A 62 13.04 -4.21 11.70
N ILE A 63 13.45 -3.33 10.78
CA ILE A 63 14.86 -2.90 10.71
C ILE A 63 15.06 -1.56 11.38
N ALA A 64 14.31 -0.53 10.97
CA ALA A 64 14.51 0.81 11.50
C ALA A 64 13.23 1.64 11.51
N SER A 65 13.12 2.49 12.52
CA SER A 65 12.18 3.61 12.58
C SER A 65 12.98 4.89 12.73
N ILE A 66 12.91 5.75 11.72
CA ILE A 66 13.64 7.01 11.63
C ILE A 66 12.63 8.13 11.85
N PRO A 67 12.74 8.92 12.92
CA PRO A 67 11.84 10.05 13.15
C PRO A 67 12.02 11.10 12.06
N ALA A 68 10.93 11.78 11.70
CA ALA A 68 10.95 12.88 10.76
C ALA A 68 11.86 14.00 11.24
N ASN A 69 12.74 14.47 10.35
CA ASN A 69 13.44 15.73 10.58
C ASN A 69 12.43 16.90 10.47
N PRO A 70 12.76 18.10 10.99
CA PRO A 70 11.83 19.23 10.99
C PRO A 70 11.35 19.64 9.59
N GLU A 71 12.22 19.50 8.57
CA GLU A 71 11.90 19.82 7.19
C GLU A 71 10.86 18.86 6.59
N TYR A 72 11.02 17.55 6.83
CA TYR A 72 10.09 16.52 6.40
C TYR A 72 8.76 16.63 7.14
N ALA A 73 8.78 16.82 8.45
CA ALA A 73 7.55 17.00 9.23
C ALA A 73 6.76 18.24 8.75
N ALA A 74 7.45 19.35 8.49
CA ALA A 74 6.84 20.56 7.95
C ALA A 74 6.27 20.34 6.54
N LEU A 75 7.00 19.61 5.67
CA LEU A 75 6.54 19.25 4.34
C LEU A 75 5.27 18.39 4.40
N MET A 76 5.29 17.30 5.16
CA MET A 76 4.15 16.37 5.27
C MET A 76 2.92 17.06 5.86
N LYS A 77 3.09 17.92 6.87
CA LYS A 77 2.00 18.76 7.41
C LYS A 77 1.45 19.73 6.36
N ARG A 78 2.32 20.37 5.55
CA ARG A 78 1.89 21.26 4.47
C ARG A 78 1.10 20.50 3.40
N LEU A 79 1.61 19.35 2.96
CA LEU A 79 0.98 18.54 1.92
C LEU A 79 -0.36 17.94 2.37
N ALA A 80 -0.48 17.54 3.64
CA ALA A 80 -1.73 17.05 4.22
C ALA A 80 -2.86 18.08 4.24
N ASN A 81 -2.51 19.37 4.38
CA ASN A 81 -3.46 20.49 4.35
C ASN A 81 -3.60 21.13 2.96
N SER A 82 -2.86 20.64 1.96
CA SER A 82 -2.90 21.18 0.59
C SER A 82 -3.93 20.41 -0.25
N PRO A 83 -4.61 21.09 -1.20
CA PRO A 83 -5.47 20.40 -2.14
C PRO A 83 -4.66 19.49 -3.06
N PRO A 84 -5.30 18.54 -3.76
CA PRO A 84 -4.65 17.71 -4.76
C PRO A 84 -3.88 18.56 -5.79
N PRO A 85 -2.63 18.21 -6.10
CA PRO A 85 -1.81 19.01 -6.99
C PRO A 85 -2.41 18.99 -8.42
N PRO A 86 -2.37 20.12 -9.14
CA PRO A 86 -2.80 20.16 -10.53
C PRO A 86 -1.89 19.30 -11.40
N PRO A 87 -2.38 18.84 -12.57
CA PRO A 87 -1.55 18.09 -13.50
C PRO A 87 -0.35 18.92 -13.96
N LEU A 88 0.84 18.29 -13.97
CA LEU A 88 2.08 18.96 -14.33
C LEU A 88 2.01 19.56 -15.75
N SER A 89 2.30 20.85 -15.85
CA SER A 89 2.47 21.57 -17.11
C SER A 89 3.71 21.09 -17.88
N ARG A 90 3.77 21.38 -19.18
CA ARG A 90 4.94 21.05 -20.01
C ARG A 90 6.22 21.70 -19.48
N TRP A 91 6.13 22.94 -18.99
CA TRP A 91 7.25 23.69 -18.42
C TRP A 91 7.76 23.07 -17.12
N GLU A 92 6.87 22.64 -16.23
CA GLU A 92 7.27 21.96 -15.00
C GLU A 92 7.95 20.63 -15.29
N LYS A 93 7.41 19.82 -16.21
CA LYS A 93 8.05 18.58 -16.66
C LYS A 93 9.46 18.84 -17.20
N LEU A 94 9.62 19.88 -18.01
CA LEU A 94 10.91 20.27 -18.57
C LEU A 94 11.89 20.72 -17.49
N ARG A 95 11.45 21.56 -16.54
CA ARG A 95 12.27 22.02 -15.40
C ARG A 95 12.73 20.86 -14.53
N ARG A 96 11.82 19.94 -14.19
CA ARG A 96 12.14 18.71 -13.44
C ARG A 96 13.18 17.88 -14.17
N PHE A 97 12.99 17.65 -15.47
CA PHE A 97 13.94 16.92 -16.30
C PHE A 97 15.34 17.56 -16.28
N PHE A 98 15.44 18.88 -16.44
CA PHE A 98 16.72 19.59 -16.35
C PHE A 98 17.37 19.46 -14.97
N ASN A 99 16.60 19.64 -13.89
CA ASN A 99 17.09 19.48 -12.52
C ASN A 99 17.67 18.07 -12.29
N LYS A 100 16.95 17.04 -12.72
CA LYS A 100 17.42 15.65 -12.61
C LYS A 100 18.69 15.40 -13.42
N LYS A 101 18.78 15.96 -14.63
CA LYS A 101 19.95 15.82 -15.50
C LYS A 101 21.23 16.43 -14.92
N ILE A 102 21.11 17.48 -14.10
CA ILE A 102 22.25 18.09 -13.38
C ILE A 102 22.46 17.50 -11.96
N GLY A 103 21.79 16.40 -11.63
CA GLY A 103 21.93 15.71 -10.35
C GLY A 103 21.22 16.39 -9.16
N ARG A 104 20.39 17.39 -9.40
CA ARG A 104 19.57 18.04 -8.36
C ARG A 104 18.22 17.33 -8.21
N PRO A 105 17.59 17.41 -7.02
CA PRO A 105 16.23 16.92 -6.88
C PRO A 105 15.28 17.71 -7.82
N ALA A 106 14.24 17.04 -8.31
CA ALA A 106 13.32 17.62 -9.29
C ALA A 106 12.64 18.90 -8.77
N THR A 107 12.29 18.90 -7.48
CA THR A 107 11.82 20.05 -6.70
C THR A 107 12.47 20.02 -5.31
N PRO A 108 12.41 21.11 -4.52
CA PRO A 108 12.88 21.09 -3.13
C PRO A 108 12.18 20.03 -2.27
N ASP A 109 10.86 19.86 -2.44
CA ASP A 109 10.05 18.88 -1.74
C ASP A 109 10.51 17.45 -2.03
N VAL A 110 10.85 17.15 -3.29
CA VAL A 110 11.44 15.88 -3.71
C VAL A 110 12.77 15.63 -2.99
N GLY A 111 13.58 16.66 -2.78
CA GLY A 111 14.85 16.55 -2.04
C GLY A 111 14.64 16.15 -0.57
N ILE A 112 13.62 16.71 0.07
CA ILE A 112 13.27 16.39 1.47
C ILE A 112 12.79 14.95 1.61
N ILE A 113 11.90 14.49 0.70
CA ILE A 113 11.43 13.09 0.69
C ILE A 113 12.59 12.14 0.39
N ALA A 114 13.45 12.48 -0.57
CA ALA A 114 14.62 11.68 -0.92
C ALA A 114 15.62 11.54 0.23
N ALA A 115 15.79 12.58 1.07
CA ALA A 115 16.67 12.50 2.23
C ALA A 115 16.19 11.45 3.25
N MET A 116 14.88 11.36 3.49
CA MET A 116 14.29 10.30 4.32
C MET A 116 14.51 8.92 3.69
N LEU A 117 14.26 8.78 2.38
CA LEU A 117 14.48 7.53 1.65
C LEU A 117 15.94 7.07 1.66
N VAL A 118 16.89 7.99 1.52
CA VAL A 118 18.32 7.72 1.61
C VAL A 118 18.68 7.23 3.01
N SER A 119 18.15 7.86 4.06
CA SER A 119 18.38 7.44 5.45
C SER A 119 17.85 6.02 5.70
N LEU A 120 16.65 5.70 5.22
CA LEU A 120 16.07 4.35 5.31
C LEU A 120 16.90 3.32 4.51
N ARG A 121 17.33 3.68 3.31
CA ARG A 121 18.20 2.84 2.46
C ARG A 121 19.50 2.52 3.16
N ASP A 122 20.19 3.53 3.70
CA ASP A 122 21.52 3.36 4.28
C ASP A 122 21.48 2.49 5.54
N VAL A 123 20.49 2.73 6.42
CA VAL A 123 20.28 1.90 7.62
C VAL A 123 19.88 0.48 7.24
N THR A 124 18.98 0.32 6.25
CA THR A 124 18.53 -1.02 5.83
C THR A 124 19.66 -1.79 5.14
N SER A 125 20.44 -1.13 4.27
CA SER A 125 21.57 -1.75 3.56
C SER A 125 22.69 -2.18 4.51
N ALA A 126 22.83 -1.53 5.67
CA ALA A 126 23.76 -1.95 6.71
C ALA A 126 23.26 -3.20 7.47
N ALA A 127 21.94 -3.43 7.51
CA ALA A 127 21.33 -4.56 8.20
C ALA A 127 21.20 -5.81 7.33
N VAL A 128 21.16 -5.67 5.99
CA VAL A 128 21.04 -6.80 5.06
C VAL A 128 22.36 -7.09 4.35
N THR A 129 22.64 -8.37 4.12
CA THR A 129 23.86 -8.82 3.42
C THR A 129 23.76 -8.68 1.89
N SER A 130 22.55 -8.60 1.35
CA SER A 130 22.27 -8.45 -0.08
C SER A 130 22.26 -6.99 -0.52
N PRO A 131 22.73 -6.66 -1.73
CA PRO A 131 22.61 -5.31 -2.27
C PRO A 131 21.14 -4.91 -2.42
N LEU A 132 20.78 -3.74 -1.90
CA LEU A 132 19.46 -3.14 -2.06
C LEU A 132 19.34 -2.52 -3.46
N ASP A 133 18.77 -3.26 -4.41
CA ASP A 133 18.46 -2.74 -5.76
C ASP A 133 17.05 -2.14 -5.82
N ARG A 134 16.06 -2.85 -5.24
CA ARG A 134 14.64 -2.51 -5.35
C ARG A 134 13.90 -2.53 -4.03
N VAL A 135 12.94 -1.62 -3.85
CA VAL A 135 12.08 -1.55 -2.66
C VAL A 135 10.62 -1.31 -3.03
N ALA A 136 9.70 -1.72 -2.17
CA ALA A 136 8.34 -1.21 -2.19
C ALA A 136 8.23 -0.06 -1.18
N VAL A 137 7.62 1.05 -1.58
CA VAL A 137 7.39 2.19 -0.67
C VAL A 137 5.90 2.37 -0.50
N SER A 138 5.42 2.21 0.73
CA SER A 138 4.10 2.67 1.14
C SER A 138 4.17 4.10 1.69
N HIS A 139 3.07 4.84 1.61
CA HIS A 139 2.98 6.16 2.22
C HIS A 139 1.57 6.45 2.76
N SER A 140 1.49 7.28 3.80
CA SER A 140 0.20 7.78 4.28
C SER A 140 -0.55 8.53 3.17
N ARG A 141 -1.88 8.44 3.19
CA ARG A 141 -2.73 9.09 2.17
C ARG A 141 -2.76 10.60 2.38
N ILE A 142 -1.92 11.31 1.65
CA ILE A 142 -1.76 12.76 1.70
C ILE A 142 -2.29 13.36 0.41
N GLN A 143 -3.26 14.27 0.49
CA GLN A 143 -3.90 14.83 -0.71
C GLN A 143 -2.94 15.66 -1.57
N GLY A 144 -2.09 16.48 -0.94
CA GLY A 144 -1.15 17.34 -1.64
C GLY A 144 0.08 16.63 -2.22
N LEU A 145 0.33 15.35 -1.89
CA LEU A 145 1.50 14.63 -2.38
C LEU A 145 1.28 14.22 -3.84
N ALA A 146 2.07 14.78 -4.75
CA ALA A 146 2.00 14.41 -6.16
C ALA A 146 2.69 13.05 -6.38
N GLU A 147 2.02 12.13 -7.08
CA GLU A 147 2.60 10.83 -7.48
C GLU A 147 3.99 10.98 -8.15
N PRO A 148 4.23 11.94 -9.08
CA PRO A 148 5.56 12.17 -9.65
C PRO A 148 6.64 12.58 -8.64
N ASP A 149 6.30 13.17 -7.50
CA ASP A 149 7.27 13.59 -6.49
C ASP A 149 7.87 12.38 -5.76
N LEU A 150 7.07 11.37 -5.46
CA LEU A 150 7.57 10.14 -4.86
C LEU A 150 8.53 9.40 -5.82
N TRP A 151 8.19 9.34 -7.12
CA TRP A 151 9.05 8.73 -8.13
C TRP A 151 10.37 9.46 -8.33
N ASP A 152 10.31 10.79 -8.44
CA ASP A 152 11.52 11.60 -8.58
C ASP A 152 12.38 11.52 -7.29
N ALA A 153 11.77 11.34 -6.11
CA ALA A 153 12.49 11.16 -4.86
C ALA A 153 13.22 9.81 -4.80
N LEU A 154 12.57 8.73 -5.26
CA LEU A 154 13.19 7.41 -5.41
C LEU A 154 14.34 7.43 -6.42
N GLU A 155 14.14 8.06 -7.58
CA GLU A 155 15.18 8.23 -8.60
C GLU A 155 16.38 9.01 -8.03
N HIS A 156 16.13 10.10 -7.31
CA HIS A 156 17.18 10.90 -6.68
C HIS A 156 17.91 10.12 -5.57
N ALA A 157 17.18 9.31 -4.80
CA ALA A 157 17.72 8.40 -3.80
C ALA A 157 18.43 7.17 -4.41
N ARG A 158 18.42 7.01 -5.75
CA ARG A 158 18.97 5.86 -6.48
C ARG A 158 18.36 4.52 -6.05
N ILE A 159 17.06 4.53 -5.76
CA ILE A 159 16.31 3.35 -5.35
C ILE A 159 15.30 3.05 -6.45
N ARG A 160 15.22 1.79 -6.90
CA ARG A 160 14.22 1.38 -7.89
C ARG A 160 12.97 0.86 -7.18
N PRO A 161 11.76 1.27 -7.59
CA PRO A 161 10.55 0.76 -6.97
C PRO A 161 10.09 -0.59 -7.53
N TRP A 162 9.43 -1.39 -6.70
CA TRP A 162 8.73 -2.62 -7.11
C TRP A 162 7.30 -2.38 -7.62
N VAL A 163 6.68 -1.26 -7.27
CA VAL A 163 5.35 -0.88 -7.78
C VAL A 163 5.43 -0.54 -9.27
N ALA A 164 4.32 -0.68 -9.99
CA ALA A 164 4.26 -0.59 -11.46
C ALA A 164 4.36 0.86 -12.01
N ALA A 165 5.09 1.72 -11.31
CA ALA A 165 5.29 3.11 -11.69
C ALA A 165 6.15 3.21 -12.97
N GLY A 166 5.54 3.64 -14.07
CA GLY A 166 6.25 3.92 -15.31
C GLY A 166 6.38 2.74 -16.28
N LEU A 167 5.73 1.61 -16.03
CA LEU A 167 5.53 0.61 -17.08
C LEU A 167 4.68 1.23 -18.21
N PRO A 168 5.07 1.05 -19.49
CA PRO A 168 4.29 1.57 -20.60
C PRO A 168 2.88 0.96 -20.52
N ARG A 169 1.88 1.79 -20.23
CA ARG A 169 0.48 1.39 -20.40
C ARG A 169 0.35 0.91 -21.84
N PRO A 170 -0.06 -0.35 -22.09
CA PRO A 170 -0.20 -0.82 -23.45
C PRO A 170 -1.07 0.17 -24.22
N LYS A 171 -0.51 0.73 -25.32
CA LYS A 171 -1.21 1.70 -26.19
C LYS A 171 -2.37 1.06 -26.97
N VAL A 172 -2.57 -0.25 -26.80
CA VAL A 172 -3.54 -1.02 -27.55
C VAL A 172 -4.91 -0.87 -26.90
N VAL A 173 -5.87 -0.44 -27.71
CA VAL A 173 -7.29 -0.25 -27.38
C VAL A 173 -7.98 -1.63 -27.27
N LEU A 174 -7.51 -2.46 -26.35
CA LEU A 174 -8.16 -3.69 -25.91
C LEU A 174 -8.44 -3.55 -24.41
N PRO A 175 -9.48 -4.18 -23.85
CA PRO A 175 -9.87 -4.01 -22.44
C PRO A 175 -8.93 -4.78 -21.50
N LEU A 176 -7.64 -4.88 -21.82
CA LEU A 176 -6.64 -5.42 -20.91
C LEU A 176 -6.34 -4.35 -19.86
N PRO A 177 -6.48 -4.65 -18.56
CA PRO A 177 -6.27 -3.66 -17.50
C PRO A 177 -4.89 -3.01 -17.66
N ALA A 178 -4.89 -1.68 -17.74
CA ALA A 178 -3.68 -0.89 -17.86
C ALA A 178 -2.77 -1.19 -16.65
N ALA A 179 -1.51 -1.57 -16.89
CA ALA A 179 -0.60 -2.06 -15.85
C ALA A 179 -1.04 -3.37 -15.18
N GLY A 180 -1.81 -4.22 -15.89
CA GLY A 180 -2.05 -5.61 -15.56
C GLY A 180 -2.41 -5.85 -14.10
N GLY A 181 -3.32 -5.05 -13.52
CA GLY A 181 -3.83 -5.25 -12.15
C GLY A 181 -2.88 -4.87 -11.00
N TYR A 182 -1.70 -4.31 -11.26
CA TYR A 182 -0.72 -3.95 -10.22
C TYR A 182 -0.85 -2.50 -9.71
N PRO A 183 -0.58 -2.24 -8.41
CA PRO A 183 -0.57 -0.88 -7.86
C PRO A 183 0.50 -0.02 -8.51
N SER A 184 0.11 1.19 -8.95
CA SER A 184 1.08 2.24 -9.33
C SER A 184 1.69 2.90 -8.10
N GLN A 185 0.97 2.92 -6.98
CA GLN A 185 1.40 3.43 -5.68
C GLN A 185 0.88 2.50 -4.58
N LEU A 186 1.53 2.50 -3.42
CA LEU A 186 1.10 1.70 -2.27
C LEU A 186 0.70 2.63 -1.11
N LEU A 187 -0.56 2.61 -0.72
CA LEU A 187 -1.06 3.43 0.39
C LEU A 187 -0.89 2.71 1.73
N GLU A 188 -0.66 3.48 2.81
CA GLU A 188 -0.46 2.97 4.18
C GLU A 188 -1.57 1.99 4.59
N SER A 189 -2.84 2.32 4.35
CA SER A 189 -3.97 1.46 4.75
C SER A 189 -3.98 0.10 4.06
N TYR A 190 -3.62 0.04 2.78
CA TYR A 190 -3.51 -1.19 2.00
C TYR A 190 -2.27 -2.00 2.40
N ALA A 191 -1.15 -1.31 2.64
CA ALA A 191 0.06 -1.96 3.14
C ALA A 191 -0.15 -2.52 4.55
N VAL A 192 -0.81 -1.80 5.46
CA VAL A 192 -1.15 -2.30 6.80
C VAL A 192 -2.02 -3.56 6.69
N LEU A 193 -3.02 -3.57 5.79
CA LEU A 193 -3.84 -4.76 5.53
C LEU A 193 -2.97 -5.97 5.13
N ALA A 194 -2.07 -5.80 4.15
CA ALA A 194 -1.11 -6.84 3.74
C ALA A 194 -0.17 -7.26 4.87
N GLY A 195 0.31 -6.31 5.68
CA GLY A 195 1.19 -6.56 6.81
C GLY A 195 0.55 -7.49 7.84
N HIS A 196 -0.78 -7.39 8.01
CA HIS A 196 -1.59 -8.29 8.83
C HIS A 196 -1.99 -9.61 8.14
N GLY A 197 -1.43 -9.91 6.96
CA GLY A 197 -1.73 -11.13 6.20
C GLY A 197 -3.12 -11.14 5.56
N LYS A 198 -3.79 -9.97 5.45
CA LYS A 198 -5.13 -9.84 4.87
C LYS A 198 -5.05 -9.30 3.43
N GLY A 199 -6.06 -9.66 2.63
CA GLY A 199 -6.13 -9.24 1.22
C GLY A 199 -5.00 -9.81 0.36
N LEU A 200 -4.46 -10.96 0.74
CA LEU A 200 -3.45 -11.73 0.02
C LEU A 200 -4.12 -12.92 -0.68
N CYS A 201 -3.57 -13.36 -1.81
CA CYS A 201 -4.01 -14.53 -2.57
C CYS A 201 -2.94 -15.62 -2.53
N GLU A 202 -3.36 -16.88 -2.63
CA GLU A 202 -2.47 -18.04 -2.64
C GLU A 202 -1.71 -18.13 -3.97
N HIS A 203 -2.40 -17.95 -5.10
CA HIS A 203 -1.82 -18.04 -6.44
C HIS A 203 -1.30 -16.69 -6.96
N TYR A 204 -0.62 -15.92 -6.13
CA TYR A 204 -0.11 -14.57 -6.49
C TYR A 204 0.91 -14.53 -7.64
N LYS A 205 1.47 -15.69 -8.04
CA LYS A 205 2.36 -15.85 -9.21
C LYS A 205 1.60 -15.72 -10.53
N ASN A 206 0.30 -16.02 -10.53
CA ASN A 206 -0.59 -15.88 -11.67
C ASN A 206 -1.69 -14.85 -11.32
N ILE A 207 -1.67 -13.71 -11.99
CA ILE A 207 -2.58 -12.63 -11.60
C ILE A 207 -4.05 -12.98 -11.83
N TRP A 208 -4.38 -13.75 -12.87
CA TRP A 208 -5.78 -14.11 -13.15
C TRP A 208 -6.32 -15.07 -12.09
N GLN A 209 -5.52 -16.05 -11.66
CA GLN A 209 -5.92 -16.94 -10.56
C GLN A 209 -6.05 -16.17 -9.25
N CYS A 210 -5.12 -15.25 -8.98
CA CYS A 210 -5.22 -14.36 -7.81
C CYS A 210 -6.46 -13.46 -7.86
N GLU A 211 -6.84 -12.95 -9.04
CA GLU A 211 -8.06 -12.15 -9.24
C GLU A 211 -9.33 -12.99 -9.05
N GLU A 212 -9.37 -14.21 -9.59
CA GLU A 212 -10.47 -15.15 -9.39
C GLU A 212 -10.65 -15.54 -7.92
N GLU A 213 -9.57 -15.85 -7.19
CA GLU A 213 -9.62 -16.06 -5.74
C GLU A 213 -10.23 -14.86 -5.03
N GLN A 214 -9.77 -13.67 -5.39
CA GLN A 214 -10.15 -12.41 -4.78
C GLN A 214 -11.60 -12.02 -5.06
N ASP A 215 -12.11 -12.27 -6.27
CA ASP A 215 -13.51 -12.03 -6.63
C ASP A 215 -14.48 -12.94 -5.87
N ASN A 216 -14.00 -14.10 -5.41
CA ASN A 216 -14.77 -15.02 -4.57
C ASN A 216 -14.74 -14.65 -3.07
N VAL A 217 -13.89 -13.70 -2.65
CA VAL A 217 -13.81 -13.23 -1.25
C VAL A 217 -14.75 -12.03 -1.06
N PRO A 218 -15.57 -12.00 0.01
CA PRO A 218 -16.42 -10.85 0.29
C PRO A 218 -15.59 -9.59 0.57
N LEU A 219 -16.08 -8.45 0.09
CA LEU A 219 -15.47 -7.14 0.37
C LEU A 219 -15.39 -6.84 1.86
N GLU A 220 -14.18 -6.63 2.36
CA GLU A 220 -13.91 -6.31 3.76
C GLU A 220 -13.81 -4.79 3.96
N THR A 221 -14.61 -4.25 4.87
CA THR A 221 -14.54 -2.84 5.27
C THR A 221 -13.60 -2.71 6.47
N THR A 222 -12.42 -2.13 6.23
CA THR A 222 -11.35 -2.04 7.23
C THR A 222 -11.14 -0.59 7.65
N LEU A 223 -11.11 -0.35 8.97
CA LEU A 223 -10.66 0.90 9.57
C LEU A 223 -9.19 0.74 9.94
N VAL A 224 -8.31 1.49 9.29
CA VAL A 224 -6.92 1.66 9.70
C VAL A 224 -6.82 2.97 10.46
N VAL A 225 -6.46 2.92 11.74
CA VAL A 225 -6.46 4.12 12.60
C VAL A 225 -5.17 4.21 13.40
N GLY A 226 -4.69 5.43 13.58
CA GLY A 226 -3.43 5.68 14.24
C GLY A 226 -3.39 7.01 14.97
N ILE A 227 -2.67 7.02 16.08
CA ILE A 227 -2.31 8.24 16.79
C ILE A 227 -0.79 8.29 16.94
N THR A 228 -0.23 9.47 16.68
CA THR A 228 1.19 9.79 16.84
C THR A 228 1.30 10.95 17.84
N PRO A 229 2.53 11.39 18.18
CA PRO A 229 2.69 12.60 18.97
C PRO A 229 2.07 13.84 18.31
N THR A 230 1.98 13.91 16.98
CA THR A 230 1.59 15.14 16.26
C THR A 230 0.26 15.07 15.53
N ASP A 231 -0.29 13.87 15.30
CA ASP A 231 -1.53 13.70 14.54
C ASP A 231 -2.36 12.51 15.01
N LEU A 232 -3.67 12.64 14.80
CA LEU A 232 -4.62 11.54 14.75
C LEU A 232 -5.02 11.34 13.28
N ARG A 233 -4.93 10.11 12.78
CA ARG A 233 -5.34 9.78 11.41
C ARG A 233 -6.16 8.52 11.33
N GLY A 234 -6.95 8.42 10.27
CA GLY A 234 -7.71 7.21 10.00
C GLY A 234 -8.11 7.09 8.54
N ASP A 235 -8.10 5.87 8.06
CA ASP A 235 -8.51 5.45 6.73
C ASP A 235 -9.60 4.39 6.85
N ILE A 236 -10.68 4.54 6.07
CA ILE A 236 -11.67 3.49 5.86
C ILE A 236 -11.53 3.04 4.42
N ILE A 237 -11.10 1.80 4.23
CA ILE A 237 -10.95 1.15 2.93
C ILE A 237 -11.95 0.00 2.82
N ARG A 238 -12.43 -0.25 1.60
CA ARG A 238 -13.28 -1.40 1.30
C ARG A 238 -12.71 -2.18 0.14
N THR A 239 -12.03 -3.28 0.44
CA THR A 239 -11.26 -4.04 -0.54
C THR A 239 -11.25 -5.53 -0.21
N TRP A 240 -11.06 -6.35 -1.24
CA TRP A 240 -10.76 -7.78 -1.14
C TRP A 240 -9.25 -8.04 -1.30
N SER A 241 -8.49 -7.06 -1.79
CA SER A 241 -7.07 -7.17 -2.13
C SER A 241 -6.27 -6.04 -1.53
N ALA A 242 -5.14 -6.37 -0.93
CA ALA A 242 -4.18 -5.39 -0.42
C ALA A 242 -3.35 -4.76 -1.55
N PHE A 243 -3.23 -5.42 -2.70
CA PHE A 243 -2.38 -4.98 -3.82
C PHE A 243 -3.17 -4.79 -5.12
N THR A 244 -4.34 -4.15 -5.02
CA THR A 244 -5.11 -3.71 -6.18
C THR A 244 -4.46 -2.48 -6.84
N ASP A 245 -4.60 -2.36 -8.16
CA ASP A 245 -4.25 -1.19 -8.97
C ASP A 245 -5.08 0.07 -8.64
N LEU A 246 -6.29 -0.12 -8.12
CA LEU A 246 -7.23 0.95 -7.80
C LEU A 246 -6.94 1.59 -6.43
N GLN A 247 -5.73 2.08 -6.18
CA GLN A 247 -5.40 2.78 -4.93
C GLN A 247 -5.30 4.30 -5.14
N PRO A 248 -6.12 5.12 -4.45
CA PRO A 248 -7.26 4.75 -3.60
C PRO A 248 -8.51 4.36 -4.41
N ARG A 249 -9.36 3.49 -3.84
CA ARG A 249 -10.63 3.12 -4.45
C ARG A 249 -11.66 4.22 -4.31
N ARG A 250 -12.61 4.27 -5.25
CA ARG A 250 -13.77 5.16 -5.14
C ARG A 250 -14.59 4.78 -3.91
N GLY A 251 -14.69 5.71 -2.96
CA GLY A 251 -15.40 5.51 -1.71
C GLY A 251 -14.47 5.35 -0.50
N ASP A 252 -13.18 5.11 -0.71
CA ASP A 252 -12.18 5.12 0.37
C ASP A 252 -12.11 6.49 1.01
N ARG A 253 -12.14 6.53 2.34
CA ARG A 253 -12.16 7.76 3.12
C ARG A 253 -10.90 7.86 3.95
N THR A 254 -10.45 9.09 4.15
CA THR A 254 -9.25 9.38 4.93
C THR A 254 -9.44 10.66 5.70
N PHE A 255 -8.83 10.75 6.87
CA PHE A 255 -8.63 12.02 7.56
C PHE A 255 -7.27 12.03 8.27
N VAL A 256 -6.74 13.24 8.41
CA VAL A 256 -5.58 13.55 9.24
C VAL A 256 -5.96 14.78 10.06
N ASP A 257 -5.70 14.74 11.36
CA ASP A 257 -6.00 15.80 12.30
C ASP A 257 -4.79 16.11 13.17
N PHE A 258 -4.12 17.23 12.86
CA PHE A 258 -2.92 17.68 13.55
C PHE A 258 -3.20 18.34 14.91
N GLU A 259 -4.48 18.62 15.24
CA GLU A 259 -4.84 19.19 16.54
C GLU A 259 -5.06 18.12 17.62
N LEU A 260 -5.13 16.86 17.19
CA LEU A 260 -5.41 15.68 18.01
C LEU A 260 -4.20 14.73 18.13
N GLY A 261 -2.99 15.27 18.00
CA GLY A 261 -1.76 14.54 18.34
C GLY A 261 -1.58 14.38 19.84
N LEU A 262 -1.00 13.25 20.26
CA LEU A 262 -0.85 12.91 21.68
C LEU A 262 -0.04 13.94 22.49
N SER A 263 0.90 14.66 21.86
CA SER A 263 1.67 15.74 22.52
C SER A 263 0.79 16.88 23.03
N THR A 264 -0.40 17.05 22.47
CA THR A 264 -1.35 18.11 22.89
C THR A 264 -2.34 17.65 23.96
N ALA A 265 -2.23 16.39 24.41
CA ALA A 265 -3.19 15.80 25.34
C ALA A 265 -3.13 16.41 26.75
N GLU A 266 -1.94 16.77 27.23
CA GLU A 266 -1.78 17.39 28.56
C GLU A 266 -2.29 18.84 28.58
N ASP A 267 -2.14 19.56 27.46
CA ASP A 267 -2.55 20.96 27.34
C ASP A 267 -4.08 21.14 27.24
N LYS A 268 -4.80 20.07 26.88
CA LYS A 268 -6.23 20.11 26.56
C LYS A 268 -7.02 19.14 27.44
N PRO A 269 -7.75 19.60 28.48
CA PRO A 269 -8.50 18.71 29.37
C PRO A 269 -9.61 17.94 28.65
N ASP A 270 -10.07 18.43 27.50
CA ASP A 270 -11.09 17.81 26.65
C ASP A 270 -10.51 17.00 25.49
N PHE A 271 -9.19 16.76 25.46
CA PHE A 271 -8.50 16.08 24.36
C PHE A 271 -9.17 14.76 23.95
N TRP A 272 -9.35 13.84 24.90
CA TRP A 272 -9.94 12.53 24.61
C TRP A 272 -11.40 12.62 24.16
N ALA A 273 -12.17 13.60 24.67
CA ALA A 273 -13.53 13.83 24.20
C ALA A 273 -13.54 14.26 22.73
N ARG A 274 -12.59 15.12 22.30
CA ARG A 274 -12.43 15.50 20.89
C ARG A 274 -11.96 14.34 20.02
N VAL A 275 -11.04 13.50 20.51
CA VAL A 275 -10.62 12.26 19.81
C VAL A 275 -11.83 11.35 19.56
N ILE A 276 -12.63 11.10 20.61
CA ILE A 276 -13.86 10.31 20.51
C ILE A 276 -14.80 10.93 19.47
N GLN A 277 -15.09 12.23 19.58
CA GLN A 277 -15.99 12.92 18.66
C GLN A 277 -15.50 12.84 17.21
N ARG A 278 -14.19 13.00 16.99
CA ARG A 278 -13.59 12.94 15.65
C ARG A 278 -13.71 11.55 15.04
N LEU A 279 -13.36 10.52 15.81
CA LEU A 279 -13.48 9.12 15.40
C LEU A 279 -14.96 8.73 15.19
N GLN A 280 -15.85 9.20 16.06
CA GLN A 280 -17.28 8.96 15.93
C GLN A 280 -17.83 9.55 14.63
N GLY A 281 -17.52 10.82 14.37
CA GLY A 281 -17.91 11.50 13.14
C GLY A 281 -17.37 10.79 11.90
N PHE A 282 -16.11 10.33 11.93
CA PHE A 282 -15.50 9.62 10.81
C PHE A 282 -16.13 8.23 10.56
N CYS A 283 -16.30 7.42 11.60
CA CYS A 283 -16.92 6.10 11.51
C CYS A 283 -18.42 6.18 11.16
N GLY A 284 -19.10 7.25 11.58
CA GLY A 284 -20.49 7.53 11.21
C GLY A 284 -20.66 7.94 9.74
N THR A 285 -19.57 8.21 9.03
CA THR A 285 -19.65 8.49 7.59
C THR A 285 -19.85 7.23 6.74
N VAL A 286 -19.60 6.04 7.29
CA VAL A 286 -19.88 4.75 6.64
C VAL A 286 -21.39 4.65 6.33
N PRO A 287 -21.80 4.31 5.09
CA PRO A 287 -23.22 4.32 4.76
C PRO A 287 -24.03 3.30 5.56
N LYS A 288 -25.30 3.63 5.84
CA LYS A 288 -26.24 2.72 6.55
C LYS A 288 -26.39 1.41 5.77
N GLY A 289 -26.09 0.29 6.41
CA GLY A 289 -26.10 -1.06 5.81
C GLY A 289 -24.72 -1.67 5.56
N PHE A 290 -23.64 -0.88 5.70
CA PHE A 290 -22.29 -1.42 5.74
C PHE A 290 -21.85 -1.61 7.19
N ARG A 291 -21.16 -2.72 7.46
CA ARG A 291 -20.53 -3.00 8.76
C ARG A 291 -19.04 -2.73 8.68
N LEU A 292 -18.42 -2.46 9.82
CA LEU A 292 -16.97 -2.41 9.95
C LEU A 292 -16.48 -3.80 10.32
N ASP A 293 -15.78 -4.47 9.40
CA ASP A 293 -15.36 -5.86 9.56
C ASP A 293 -14.08 -5.96 10.41
N THR A 294 -13.10 -5.09 10.13
CA THR A 294 -11.78 -5.16 10.75
C THR A 294 -11.26 -3.78 11.16
N ILE A 295 -10.51 -3.77 12.26
CA ILE A 295 -9.84 -2.58 12.78
C ILE A 295 -8.35 -2.88 12.90
N LEU A 296 -7.53 -2.12 12.19
CA LEU A 296 -6.08 -2.20 12.19
C LEU A 296 -5.48 -0.94 12.78
N LEU A 297 -4.37 -1.09 13.50
CA LEU A 297 -3.67 -0.01 14.18
C LEU A 297 -2.41 0.35 13.39
N THR A 298 -2.11 1.65 13.30
CA THR A 298 -0.85 2.15 12.71
C THR A 298 -0.28 3.30 13.54
N GLY A 299 1.04 3.43 13.60
CA GLY A 299 1.73 4.55 14.26
C GLY A 299 2.19 4.28 15.70
N GLU A 300 3.04 5.18 16.20
CA GLU A 300 3.87 5.01 17.40
C GLU A 300 3.09 4.92 18.70
N ASN A 301 1.95 5.60 18.79
CA ASN A 301 1.12 5.64 19.99
C ASN A 301 -0.21 4.91 19.83
N ALA A 302 -0.35 4.09 18.79
CA ALA A 302 -1.60 3.38 18.49
C ALA A 302 -2.02 2.37 19.57
N THR A 303 -1.09 1.89 20.38
CA THR A 303 -1.35 0.99 21.53
C THR A 303 -1.56 1.73 22.84
N HIS A 304 -1.61 3.07 22.84
CA HIS A 304 -1.80 3.86 24.05
C HIS A 304 -3.16 3.52 24.72
N PRO A 305 -3.20 3.15 26.02
CA PRO A 305 -4.42 2.64 26.64
C PRO A 305 -5.63 3.57 26.54
N ALA A 306 -5.43 4.88 26.77
CA ALA A 306 -6.50 5.87 26.67
C ALA A 306 -6.98 6.06 25.22
N PHE A 307 -6.10 5.85 24.22
CA PHE A 307 -6.49 5.90 22.82
C PHE A 307 -7.33 4.68 22.43
N LEU A 308 -6.92 3.48 22.85
CA LEU A 308 -7.72 2.26 22.63
C LEU A 308 -9.10 2.37 23.30
N GLN A 309 -9.17 2.97 24.48
CA GLN A 309 -10.44 3.26 25.15
C GLN A 309 -11.29 4.29 24.38
N ALA A 310 -10.68 5.37 23.89
CA ALA A 310 -11.36 6.37 23.07
C ALA A 310 -11.90 5.77 21.76
N LEU A 311 -11.10 4.94 21.09
CA LEU A 311 -11.49 4.21 19.88
C LEU A 311 -12.68 3.27 20.17
N ARG A 312 -12.61 2.49 21.25
CA ARG A 312 -13.71 1.61 21.67
C ARG A 312 -15.00 2.40 21.94
N SER A 313 -14.92 3.51 22.66
CA SER A 313 -16.06 4.41 22.91
C SER A 313 -16.63 4.99 21.62
N ALA A 314 -15.78 5.33 20.65
CA ALA A 314 -16.21 5.85 19.37
C ALA A 314 -16.97 4.80 18.51
N LEU A 315 -16.53 3.55 18.58
CA LEU A 315 -17.17 2.43 17.89
C LEU A 315 -18.51 2.05 18.52
N ILE A 316 -18.60 2.05 19.86
CA ILE A 316 -19.87 1.88 20.59
C ILE A 316 -20.86 2.99 20.22
N GLY A 317 -20.40 4.25 20.19
CA GLY A 317 -21.25 5.40 19.84
C GLY A 317 -21.85 5.35 18.43
N ASN A 318 -21.24 4.59 17.51
CA ASN A 318 -21.76 4.35 16.16
C ASN A 318 -22.55 3.02 16.03
N GLY A 319 -22.72 2.27 17.13
CA GLY A 319 -23.41 1.00 17.12
C GLY A 319 -22.65 -0.16 16.48
N TYR A 320 -21.34 -0.02 16.23
CA TYR A 320 -20.51 -1.13 15.73
C TYR A 320 -20.21 -2.15 16.81
N LEU A 321 -20.08 -1.71 18.06
CA LEU A 321 -19.91 -2.58 19.21
C LEU A 321 -21.17 -2.53 20.07
N GLN A 322 -21.76 -3.69 20.34
CA GLN A 322 -22.80 -3.81 21.36
C GLN A 322 -22.14 -3.65 22.74
N SER A 323 -22.83 -2.99 23.67
CA SER A 323 -22.34 -2.70 25.02
C SER A 323 -22.22 -3.98 25.87
N ALA A 324 -21.15 -4.75 25.66
CA ALA A 324 -20.73 -5.93 26.44
C ALA A 324 -21.79 -7.00 26.76
N SER A 325 -23.01 -6.89 26.23
CA SER A 325 -24.16 -7.72 26.55
C SER A 325 -24.88 -8.02 25.25
N ASP A 326 -24.89 -9.30 24.90
CA ASP A 326 -25.62 -9.99 23.83
C ASP A 326 -25.12 -9.95 22.37
N SER A 327 -24.74 -11.15 21.92
CA SER A 327 -24.91 -11.73 20.58
C SER A 327 -24.01 -11.29 19.40
N GLY A 328 -23.00 -12.14 19.11
CA GLY A 328 -23.04 -12.89 17.85
C GLY A 328 -21.94 -12.65 16.81
N GLU A 329 -21.54 -11.41 16.54
CA GLU A 329 -20.49 -11.12 15.55
C GLU A 329 -19.35 -10.34 16.22
N LYS A 330 -18.27 -11.06 16.54
CA LYS A 330 -17.09 -10.51 17.20
C LYS A 330 -16.35 -9.63 16.18
N ILE A 331 -16.40 -8.30 16.33
CA ILE A 331 -15.43 -7.42 15.66
C ILE A 331 -14.05 -7.91 16.10
N SER A 332 -13.27 -8.41 15.15
CA SER A 332 -11.92 -8.87 15.42
C SER A 332 -11.04 -7.65 15.64
N PHE A 333 -10.89 -7.25 16.91
CA PHE A 333 -9.75 -6.46 17.31
C PHE A 333 -8.51 -7.33 17.10
N VAL A 334 -7.61 -6.90 16.20
CA VAL A 334 -6.39 -7.65 15.87
C VAL A 334 -5.44 -7.80 17.07
N HIS A 335 -5.75 -7.18 18.22
CA HIS A 335 -5.08 -7.43 19.49
C HIS A 335 -5.35 -8.80 20.13
N GLU A 336 -6.35 -9.58 19.68
CA GLU A 336 -6.80 -10.77 20.43
C GLU A 336 -6.43 -12.16 19.84
N GLY A 337 -5.59 -12.31 18.81
CA GLY A 337 -5.33 -13.68 18.32
C GLY A 337 -4.30 -13.97 17.24
N GLY A 338 -3.45 -13.02 16.84
CA GLY A 338 -2.34 -13.25 15.90
C GLY A 338 -1.00 -12.84 16.48
N ALA A 339 0.11 -13.20 15.82
CA ALA A 339 1.43 -12.66 16.15
C ALA A 339 1.32 -11.12 16.18
N VAL A 340 1.53 -10.52 17.36
CA VAL A 340 1.29 -9.10 17.58
C VAL A 340 2.22 -8.30 16.67
N ILE A 341 1.65 -7.68 15.64
CA ILE A 341 2.38 -6.81 14.74
C ILE A 341 2.53 -5.46 15.41
N ASP A 342 3.77 -4.98 15.50
CA ASP A 342 4.05 -3.62 15.93
C ASP A 342 3.39 -2.61 14.96
N PRO A 343 2.42 -1.79 15.43
CA PRO A 343 1.73 -0.81 14.59
C PRO A 343 2.66 0.20 13.90
N VAL A 344 3.86 0.42 14.44
CA VAL A 344 4.88 1.29 13.80
C VAL A 344 5.37 0.71 12.48
N PHE A 345 5.47 -0.62 12.41
CA PHE A 345 6.03 -1.32 11.26
C PHE A 345 4.99 -2.00 10.38
N ALA A 346 3.71 -2.00 10.76
CA ALA A 346 2.65 -2.69 10.03
C ALA A 346 2.62 -2.33 8.54
N SER A 347 2.72 -1.04 8.22
CA SER A 347 2.78 -0.54 6.83
C SER A 347 4.06 -0.99 6.10
N ALA A 348 5.23 -0.85 6.74
CA ALA A 348 6.51 -1.27 6.14
C ALA A 348 6.57 -2.79 5.90
N ARG A 349 5.98 -3.59 6.80
CA ARG A 349 5.86 -5.04 6.64
C ARG A 349 5.01 -5.42 5.42
N GLY A 350 3.89 -4.74 5.22
CA GLY A 350 3.07 -4.96 4.02
C GLY A 350 3.76 -4.54 2.73
N ALA A 351 4.54 -3.45 2.76
CA ALA A 351 5.40 -3.08 1.64
C ALA A 351 6.46 -4.17 1.38
N ALA A 352 7.09 -4.71 2.43
CA ALA A 352 8.07 -5.79 2.30
C ALA A 352 7.44 -7.07 1.73
N GLN A 353 6.19 -7.38 2.13
CA GLN A 353 5.38 -8.45 1.56
C GLN A 353 5.15 -8.24 0.05
N TYR A 354 4.82 -7.02 -0.37
CA TYR A 354 4.65 -6.71 -1.79
C TYR A 354 5.97 -6.88 -2.57
N ALA A 355 7.08 -6.40 -2.01
CA ALA A 355 8.41 -6.56 -2.62
C ALA A 355 8.77 -8.05 -2.80
N ARG A 356 8.50 -8.88 -1.78
CA ARG A 356 8.68 -10.33 -1.81
C ARG A 356 7.87 -10.98 -2.93
N TRP A 357 6.58 -10.62 -3.05
CA TRP A 357 5.75 -11.08 -4.15
C TRP A 357 6.34 -10.72 -5.51
N ARG A 358 6.86 -9.51 -5.70
CA ARG A 358 7.42 -9.09 -6.99
C ARG A 358 8.77 -9.75 -7.34
N GLN A 359 9.48 -10.27 -6.35
CA GLN A 359 10.70 -11.05 -6.54
C GLN A 359 10.42 -12.50 -6.98
N GLU A 360 9.21 -13.00 -6.77
CA GLU A 360 8.77 -14.35 -7.20
C GLU A 360 7.78 -14.30 -8.36
N ALA A 361 7.09 -13.17 -8.53
CA ALA A 361 6.10 -12.92 -9.56
C ALA A 361 6.47 -11.61 -10.29
N PRO A 362 7.22 -11.69 -11.40
CA PRO A 362 7.57 -10.49 -12.17
C PRO A 362 6.32 -9.74 -12.63
N VAL A 363 6.47 -8.43 -12.85
CA VAL A 363 5.33 -7.58 -13.22
C VAL A 363 4.94 -7.85 -14.67
N GLY A 364 3.67 -8.21 -14.87
CA GLY A 364 3.07 -8.30 -16.20
C GLY A 364 3.44 -9.55 -17.00
N CYS A 365 4.02 -10.58 -16.37
CA CYS A 365 4.20 -11.89 -16.97
C CYS A 365 4.31 -13.00 -15.91
N GLU A 366 4.04 -14.24 -16.31
CA GLU A 366 4.20 -15.44 -15.48
C GLU A 366 5.45 -16.22 -15.90
N GLU A 367 6.27 -16.59 -14.92
CA GLU A 367 7.43 -17.45 -15.16
C GLU A 367 6.98 -18.89 -15.45
N GLN A 368 7.61 -19.52 -16.43
CA GLN A 368 7.37 -20.93 -16.73
C GLN A 368 8.16 -21.84 -15.77
N ASP A 369 7.74 -23.10 -15.62
CA ASP A 369 8.41 -24.11 -14.78
C ASP A 369 9.91 -24.25 -15.06
N ARG A 370 10.34 -24.01 -16.30
CA ARG A 370 11.76 -23.99 -16.71
C ARG A 370 12.61 -23.04 -15.85
N CYS A 371 12.04 -21.95 -15.35
CA CYS A 371 12.73 -20.95 -14.56
C CYS A 371 13.20 -21.50 -13.21
N GLU A 372 12.44 -22.43 -12.61
CA GLU A 372 12.88 -23.10 -11.38
C GLU A 372 14.07 -24.02 -11.64
N GLU A 373 14.09 -24.72 -12.77
CA GLU A 373 15.23 -25.56 -13.17
C GLU A 373 16.48 -24.73 -13.46
N GLU A 374 16.34 -23.61 -14.16
CA GLU A 374 17.43 -22.67 -14.43
C GLU A 374 18.02 -22.11 -13.12
N ARG A 375 17.16 -21.71 -12.18
CA ARG A 375 17.61 -21.25 -10.85
C ARG A 375 18.33 -22.34 -10.08
N ARG A 376 17.84 -23.59 -10.09
CA ARG A 376 18.54 -24.74 -9.47
C ARG A 376 19.91 -24.99 -10.09
N ARG A 377 20.07 -24.80 -11.40
CA ARG A 377 21.36 -24.94 -12.09
C ARG A 377 22.32 -23.79 -11.74
N GLN A 378 21.82 -22.56 -11.65
CA GLN A 378 22.60 -21.39 -11.23
C GLN A 378 23.09 -21.53 -9.79
N GLY A 379 22.24 -21.96 -8.85
CA GLY A 379 22.62 -22.18 -7.45
C GLY A 379 23.74 -23.22 -7.29
N LYS A 380 23.70 -24.32 -8.06
CA LYS A 380 24.77 -25.35 -8.07
C LYS A 380 26.10 -24.85 -8.64
N HIS A 381 26.07 -23.86 -9.54
CA HIS A 381 27.30 -23.27 -10.09
C HIS A 381 27.99 -22.28 -9.15
N VAL A 382 27.33 -21.86 -8.07
CA VAL A 382 27.88 -20.92 -7.07
C VAL A 382 28.60 -21.66 -5.92
N GLU A 383 28.44 -22.99 -5.79
CA GLU A 383 29.09 -23.84 -4.76
C GLU A 383 30.55 -24.29 -5.08
N LEU A 384 31.34 -23.50 -5.81
CA LEU A 384 32.78 -23.74 -5.92
C LEU A 384 33.59 -22.49 -5.62
N ARG A 385 33.89 -22.31 -4.33
CA ARG A 385 35.17 -21.80 -3.82
C ARG A 385 35.53 -22.44 -2.49
#